data_AF-A0A3M1RRC4-F1
#
_entry.id   AF-A0A3M1RRC4-F1
#
_cell.length_a   1.000
_cell.length_b   1.000
_cell.length_c   1.000
_cell.angle_alpha   90.00
_cell.angle_beta   90.00
_cell.angle_gamma   90.00
#
_symmetry.space_group_name_H-M   'P 1'
#
loop_
_entity.id
_entity.type
_entity.pdbx_description
1 polymer ?
#
loop_
_entity_poly.entity_id
_entity_poly.type
_entity_poly.pdbx_seq_one_letter_code
_entity_poly.pdbx_strand_id
1 'polypeptide(L)' 'MKVLVTGVPRAYQSPTPGGYWLTEAHKAQIKAVSPQIELIELSRAEMEALPGPLPGIEVVLIEVSGTEPYGEEIL' A
#
# COMPACT_ATOMS: atom_id res chain seq x y z
N MET A 1 6.79 8.14 14.22
CA MET A 1 7.28 7.43 13.03
C MET A 1 6.18 7.42 11.99
N LYS A 2 6.38 8.01 10.80
CA LYS A 2 5.40 8.03 9.71
C LYS A 2 5.70 6.95 8.69
N VAL A 3 4.74 6.05 8.49
CA VAL A 3 4.84 4.93 7.55
C VAL A 3 3.80 5.12 6.46
N LEU A 4 4.28 5.33 5.23
CA LEU A 4 3.44 5.39 4.05
C LEU A 4 3.25 3.98 3.48
N VAL A 5 2.01 3.61 3.19
CA VAL A 5 1.66 2.37 2.52
C VAL A 5 0.94 2.69 1.22
N THR A 6 1.44 2.14 0.12
CA THR A 6 0.86 2.32 -1.22
C THR A 6 1.11 1.11 -2.13
N GLY A 7 0.41 1.06 -3.25
CA GLY A 7 0.32 -0.12 -4.11
C GLY A 7 -0.70 -1.13 -3.60
N VAL A 8 -1.00 -2.16 -4.39
CA VAL A 8 -1.93 -3.24 -4.02
C VAL A 8 -1.18 -4.56 -4.22
N PRO A 9 -0.91 -5.34 -3.16
CA PRO A 9 -0.14 -6.56 -3.31
C PRO A 9 -0.80 -7.51 -4.30
N ARG A 10 -0.01 -8.16 -5.15
CA ARG A 10 -0.52 -9.13 -6.14
C ARG A 10 -1.40 -10.23 -5.54
N ALA A 11 -1.16 -10.64 -4.30
CA ALA A 11 -1.96 -11.63 -3.59
C ALA A 11 -3.36 -11.10 -3.17
N TYR A 12 -3.55 -9.79 -3.19
CA TYR A 12 -4.79 -9.08 -2.84
C TYR A 12 -5.35 -8.40 -4.09
N GLN A 13 -5.60 -9.20 -5.14
CA GLN A 13 -6.09 -8.75 -6.46
C GLN A 13 -7.43 -7.98 -6.41
N SER A 14 -8.10 -7.97 -5.26
CA SER A 14 -9.28 -7.16 -4.99
C SER A 14 -8.93 -6.12 -3.92
N PRO A 15 -8.38 -4.95 -4.31
CA PRO A 15 -8.23 -3.84 -3.39
C PRO A 15 -9.59 -3.42 -2.82
N THR A 16 -9.57 -2.70 -1.71
CA THR A 16 -10.78 -2.06 -1.19
C THR A 16 -11.33 -1.07 -2.23
N PRO A 17 -12.64 -0.76 -2.18
CA PRO A 17 -13.20 0.33 -2.97
C PRO A 17 -12.42 1.62 -2.68
N GLY A 18 -11.67 2.12 -3.66
CA GLY A 18 -10.73 3.26 -3.51
C GLY A 18 -9.28 2.97 -3.88
N GLY A 19 -8.92 1.70 -4.11
CA GLY A 19 -7.55 1.34 -4.56
C GLY A 19 -6.53 1.25 -3.41
N TYR A 20 -7.00 1.14 -2.17
CA TYR A 20 -6.20 0.79 -1.00
C TYR A 20 -6.26 -0.73 -0.75
N TRP A 21 -5.40 -1.27 0.10
CA TRP A 21 -5.37 -2.72 0.36
C TRP A 21 -5.32 -3.09 1.84
N LEU A 22 -5.02 -2.13 2.74
CA LEU A 22 -5.06 -2.42 4.16
C LEU A 22 -6.50 -2.47 4.63
N THR A 23 -6.88 -3.62 5.19
CA THR A 23 -8.13 -3.77 5.93
C THR A 23 -7.98 -3.20 7.33
N GLU A 24 -9.09 -2.92 8.02
CA GLU A 24 -9.06 -2.51 9.42
C GLU A 24 -8.35 -3.56 10.32
N ALA A 25 -8.43 -4.85 9.97
CA ALA A 25 -7.70 -5.91 10.66
C ALA A 25 -6.17 -5.78 10.47
N HIS A 26 -5.70 -5.48 9.26
CA HIS A 26 -4.27 -5.21 9.02
C HIS A 26 -3.80 -4.00 9.84
N LYS A 27 -4.56 -2.90 9.82
CA LYS A 27 -4.24 -1.69 10.57
C LYS A 27 -4.16 -1.95 12.07
N ALA A 28 -5.09 -2.75 12.61
CA ALA A 28 -5.08 -3.14 14.01
C ALA A 28 -3.83 -3.97 14.37
N GLN A 29 -3.45 -4.94 13.54
CA GLN A 29 -2.24 -5.75 13.76
C GLN A 29 -0.96 -4.89 13.73
N ILE A 30 -0.85 -4.00 12.74
CA ILE A 30 0.30 -3.09 12.63
C ILE A 30 0.38 -2.18 13.87
N LYS A 31 -0.73 -1.57 14.27
CA LYS A 31 -0.79 -0.71 15.47
C LYS A 31 -0.55 -1.48 16.76
N ALA A 32 -0.88 -2.76 16.83
CA ALA A 32 -0.58 -3.60 17.99
C ALA A 32 0.94 -3.82 18.17
N VAL A 33 1.71 -3.88 17.08
CA VAL A 33 3.17 -3.99 17.13
C VAL A 33 3.81 -2.66 17.48
N SER A 34 3.34 -1.57 16.88
CA SER A 34 3.87 -0.23 17.15
C SER A 34 2.75 0.81 17.24
N PRO A 35 2.22 1.08 18.45
CA PRO A 35 1.07 1.96 18.64
C PRO A 35 1.35 3.43 18.27
N GLN A 36 2.62 3.82 18.22
CA GLN A 36 3.05 5.20 17.99
C GLN A 36 3.25 5.55 16.51
N ILE A 37 3.04 4.60 15.60
CA ILE A 37 3.19 4.91 14.18
C ILE A 37 1.99 5.69 13.67
N GLU A 38 2.28 6.66 12.82
CA GLU A 38 1.30 7.30 11.97
C GLU A 38 1.29 6.54 10.64
N LEU A 39 0.23 5.77 10.42
CA LEU A 39 0.04 5.02 9.18
C LEU A 39 -0.68 5.91 8.17
N ILE A 40 -0.04 6.15 7.03
CA ILE A 40 -0.56 6.95 5.93
C ILE A 40 -0.81 6.00 4.77
N GLU A 41 -2.02 6.01 4.22
CA GLU A 41 -2.40 5.17 3.09
C GLU A 41 -2.60 6.04 1.86
N LEU A 42 -1.98 5.66 0.74
CA LEU A 42 -2.27 6.24 -0.56
C LEU A 42 -2.57 5.13 -1.56
N SER A 43 -3.65 5.27 -2.30
CA SER A 43 -3.87 4.50 -3.52
C SER A 43 -2.77 4.84 -4.54
N ARG A 44 -2.62 3.97 -5.55
CA ARG A 44 -1.69 4.23 -6.66
C ARG A 44 -1.99 5.56 -7.36
N ALA A 45 -3.26 5.86 -7.60
CA ALA A 45 -3.68 7.09 -8.26
C ALA A 45 -3.33 8.34 -7.44
N GLU A 46 -3.52 8.30 -6.12
CA GLU A 46 -3.15 9.42 -5.24
C GLU A 46 -1.63 9.60 -5.18
N MET A 47 -0.86 8.51 -5.14
CA MET A 47 0.60 8.54 -5.18
C MET A 47 1.13 9.16 -6.48
N GLU A 48 0.55 8.79 -7.63
CA GLU A 48 0.90 9.34 -8.95
C GLU A 48 0.51 10.82 -9.08
N ALA A 49 -0.50 11.28 -8.35
CA ALA A 49 -0.95 12.67 -8.34
C ALA A 49 -0.17 13.57 -7.37
N LEU A 50 0.76 13.04 -6.58
CA LEU A 50 1.53 13.84 -5.64
C LEU A 50 2.43 14.86 -6.37
N PRO A 51 2.45 16.13 -5.93
CA PRO A 51 3.30 17.16 -6.54
C PRO A 51 4.80 16.98 -6.22
N GLY A 52 5.14 15.98 -5.40
CA GLY A 52 6.48 15.67 -4.96
C GLY A 52 6.49 14.74 -3.74
N PRO A 53 7.68 14.46 -3.17
CA PRO A 53 7.81 13.61 -2.00
C PRO A 53 7.02 14.15 -0.79
N LEU A 54 6.40 13.25 -0.03
CA LEU A 54 5.74 13.62 1.22
C LEU A 54 6.80 13.91 2.31
N PRO A 55 6.82 15.12 2.91
CA PRO A 55 7.80 15.45 3.93
C PRO A 55 7.56 14.66 5.21
N GLY A 56 8.65 14.17 5.82
CA GLY A 56 8.61 13.49 7.11
C GLY A 56 8.12 12.04 7.05
N ILE A 57 8.01 11.43 5.86
CA ILE A 57 7.85 9.98 5.74
C ILE A 57 9.18 9.30 6.04
N GLU A 58 9.18 8.39 7.01
CA GLU A 58 10.38 7.65 7.43
C GLU A 58 10.48 6.29 6.73
N VAL A 59 9.35 5.66 6.44
CA VAL A 59 9.29 4.36 5.76
C VAL A 59 8.20 4.40 4.69
N VAL A 60 8.53 3.90 3.49
CA VAL A 60 7.56 3.68 2.42
C VAL A 60 7.48 2.19 2.11
N LEU A 61 6.27 1.63 2.23
CA LEU A 61 5.95 0.29 1.79
C LEU A 61 5.20 0.40 0.46
N ILE A 62 5.92 0.15 -0.65
CA ILE A 62 5.36 0.13 -2.01
C ILE A 62 5.34 -1.32 -2.49
N GLU A 63 4.19 -1.81 -2.90
CA GLU A 63 4.14 -3.02 -3.73
C GLU A 63 4.05 -2.61 -5.21
N VAL A 64 4.99 -3.12 -6.00
CA VAL A 64 5.07 -2.91 -7.45
C VAL A 64 4.85 -4.27 -8.11
N SER A 65 3.61 -4.67 -8.28
CA SER A 65 3.27 -5.73 -9.22
C SER A 65 3.60 -5.20 -10.62
N GLY A 66 4.59 -5.83 -11.25
CA GLY A 66 4.93 -5.57 -12.65
C GLY A 66 3.68 -5.72 -13.51
N THR A 67 3.56 -4.84 -14.51
CA THR A 67 2.43 -4.69 -15.44
C THR A 67 2.10 -5.92 -16.30
N GLU A 68 2.67 -7.09 -16.03
CA GLU A 68 2.38 -8.29 -16.80
C GLU A 68 1.23 -9.08 -16.16
N PRO A 69 0.05 -9.15 -16.81
CA PRO A 69 -0.87 -10.22 -16.53
C PRO A 69 -0.16 -11.54 -16.86
N TYR A 70 -0.22 -12.53 -15.97
CA TYR A 70 0.10 -13.91 -16.35
C TYR A 70 -0.99 -14.35 -17.34
N GLY A 71 -0.76 -14.11 -18.62
CA GLY A 71 -1.29 -14.97 -19.67
C GLY A 71 -0.62 -16.32 -19.51
N GLU A 72 -1.43 -17.36 -19.36
CA GLU A 72 -1.10 -18.77 -19.56
C GLU A 72 0.39 -19.14 -19.62
N GLU A 73 1.05 -19.26 -18.46
CA GLU A 73 2.27 -20.07 -18.35
C GLU A 73 2.27 -20.74 -16.98
N ILE A 74 1.46 -21.81 -16.83
CA ILE A 74 1.85 -23.15 -16.35
C ILE A 74 0.71 -24.12 -16.74
N LEU A 75 0.79 -24.70 -17.94
CA LEU A 75 0.37 -26.07 -18.26
C LEU A 75 1.38 -26.65 -19.25
#